data_AF-A0A2E3XT68-F1
#
_entry.id   AF-A0A2E3XT68-F1
#
_cell.length_a   1.000
_cell.length_b   1.000
_cell.length_c   1.000
_cell.angle_alpha   90.00
_cell.angle_beta   90.00
_cell.angle_gamma   90.00
#
_symmetry.space_group_name_H-M   'P 1'
#
loop_
_entity.id
_entity.type
_entity.pdbx_description
1 polymer ?
#
loop_
_entity_poly.entity_id
_entity_poly.type
_entity_poly.pdbx_seq_one_letter_code
_entity_poly.pdbx_strand_id
1 'polypeptide(L)' 'MKYYRGLPKPSKLYKEYCYQKENQLDYTPEKCKFALGQLMLHGSQKKLENRFGKRIMECFNQVDLDRFLKDKPNGL' A
#
# COMPACT_ATOMS: atom_id res chain seq x y z
N MET A 1 -16.87 2.69 9.43
CA MET A 1 -17.07 1.28 9.01
C MET A 1 -18.54 0.90 9.18
N LYS A 2 -19.18 0.32 8.15
CA LYS A 2 -20.50 -0.30 8.27
C LYS A 2 -20.35 -1.62 9.06
N TYR A 3 -21.02 -1.75 10.19
CA TYR A 3 -20.97 -2.97 11.00
C TYR A 3 -21.98 -3.98 10.44
N TYR A 4 -21.49 -5.11 9.93
CA TYR A 4 -22.34 -6.22 9.49
C TYR A 4 -22.79 -7.03 10.70
N ARG A 5 -24.04 -7.55 10.67
CA ARG A 5 -24.57 -8.42 11.73
C ARG A 5 -23.68 -9.67 11.84
N GLY A 6 -23.23 -9.99 13.06
CA GLY A 6 -22.44 -11.19 13.38
C GLY A 6 -20.94 -10.95 13.63
N LEU A 7 -20.41 -9.76 13.28
CA LEU A 7 -19.04 -9.41 13.66
C LEU A 7 -19.02 -8.84 15.09
N PRO A 8 -18.12 -9.33 15.97
CA PRO A 8 -17.98 -8.76 17.31
C PRO A 8 -17.62 -7.27 17.18
N LYS A 9 -18.32 -6.44 17.96
CA LYS A 9 -17.99 -5.01 18.02
C LYS A 9 -16.54 -4.88 18.49
N PRO A 10 -15.71 -4.06 17.82
CA PRO A 10 -14.35 -3.83 18.28
C PRO A 10 -14.38 -3.26 19.69
N SER A 11 -13.48 -3.76 20.55
CA SER A 11 -13.39 -3.35 21.95
C SER A 11 -13.16 -1.83 22.04
N LYS A 12 -13.60 -1.23 23.15
CA LYS A 12 -13.39 0.20 23.42
C LYS A 12 -11.91 0.57 23.34
N LEU A 13 -11.04 -0.29 23.91
CA LEU A 13 -9.58 -0.19 23.84
C LEU A 13 -9.03 -0.17 22.41
N TYR A 14 -9.54 -1.03 21.51
CA TYR A 14 -9.09 -1.03 20.11
C TYR A 14 -9.44 0.29 19.42
N LYS A 15 -10.65 0.82 19.64
CA LYS A 15 -11.07 2.09 19.04
C LYS A 15 -10.28 3.27 19.56
N GLU A 16 -9.96 3.30 20.85
CA GLU A 16 -9.22 4.41 21.45
C GLU A 16 -7.74 4.42 21.03
N TYR A 17 -7.08 3.25 20.99
CA TYR A 17 -5.63 3.19 20.78
C TYR A 17 -5.21 2.82 19.35
N CYS A 18 -5.88 1.85 18.73
CA CYS A 18 -5.48 1.33 17.43
C CYS A 18 -6.12 2.10 16.29
N TYR A 19 -7.42 2.43 16.38
CA TYR A 19 -8.12 3.10 15.29
C TYR A 19 -7.59 4.52 15.04
N GLN A 20 -7.22 5.27 16.09
CA GLN A 20 -6.57 6.58 15.91
C GLN A 20 -5.20 6.44 15.23
N LYS A 21 -4.44 5.40 15.57
CA LYS A 21 -3.12 5.15 14.96
C LYS A 21 -3.21 4.60 13.53
N GLU A 22 -4.22 3.78 13.23
CA GLU A 22 -4.48 3.31 11.86
C GLU A 22 -4.76 4.48 10.91
N ASN A 23 -5.50 5.49 11.35
CA ASN A 23 -5.75 6.69 10.53
C ASN A 23 -4.51 7.57 10.33
N GLN A 24 -3.46 7.37 11.13
CA GLN A 24 -2.16 8.04 10.98
C GLN A 24 -1.18 7.21 10.13
N LEU A 25 -1.56 5.98 9.73
CA LEU A 25 -0.70 5.18 8.86
C LEU A 25 -0.65 5.82 7.47
N ASP A 26 0.53 6.34 7.12
CA ASP A 26 0.78 6.87 5.79
C ASP A 26 0.65 5.81 4.69
N TYR A 27 0.78 4.53 5.04
CA TYR A 27 0.74 3.39 4.13
C TYR A 27 -0.42 2.47 4.48
N THR A 28 -1.62 2.85 4.04
CA THR A 28 -2.84 2.05 4.20
C THR A 28 -2.92 0.96 3.10
N PRO A 29 -3.69 -0.12 3.32
CA PRO A 29 -3.91 -1.15 2.30
C PRO A 29 -4.46 -0.58 0.97
N GLU A 30 -5.27 0.47 1.04
CA GLU A 30 -5.82 1.16 -0.14
C GLU A 30 -4.73 1.88 -0.92
N LYS A 31 -3.81 2.59 -0.24
CA LYS A 31 -2.65 3.22 -0.88
C LYS A 31 -1.72 2.19 -1.52
N CYS A 32 -1.43 1.09 -0.83
CA CYS A 32 -0.61 0.00 -1.40
C CYS A 32 -1.26 -0.58 -2.66
N LYS A 33 -2.58 -0.81 -2.68
CA LYS A 33 -3.31 -1.28 -3.87
C LYS A 33 -3.24 -0.29 -5.03
N PHE A 34 -3.41 1.00 -4.75
CA PHE A 34 -3.34 2.02 -5.78
C PHE A 34 -1.90 2.16 -6.35
N ALA A 35 -0.90 2.11 -5.48
CA ALA A 35 0.51 2.11 -5.89
C ALA A 35 0.87 0.88 -6.72
N LEU A 36 0.35 -0.31 -6.39
CA LEU A 36 0.53 -1.53 -7.21
C LEU A 36 -0.02 -1.35 -8.62
N GLY A 37 -1.21 -0.77 -8.76
CA GLY A 37 -1.79 -0.47 -10.08
C GLY A 37 -0.89 0.47 -10.90
N GLN A 38 -0.30 1.49 -10.27
CA GLN A 38 0.66 2.38 -10.92
C GLN A 38 1.96 1.66 -11.28
N LEU A 39 2.42 0.72 -10.45
CA LEU A 39 3.61 -0.09 -10.69
C LEU A 39 3.40 -0.98 -11.92
N MET A 40 2.25 -1.63 -12.04
CA MET A 40 1.87 -2.45 -13.19
C MET A 40 1.77 -1.64 -14.48
N LEU A 41 1.22 -0.42 -14.43
CA LEU A 41 1.01 0.41 -15.63
C LEU A 41 2.29 1.07 -16.14
N HIS A 42 3.14 1.56 -15.24
CA HIS A 42 4.27 2.40 -15.61
C HIS A 42 5.63 1.76 -15.36
N GLY A 43 5.72 0.70 -14.56
CA GLY A 43 6.97 -0.03 -14.27
C GLY A 43 8.13 0.89 -13.90
N SER A 44 7.94 1.80 -12.95
CA SER A 44 8.98 2.75 -12.54
C SER A 44 8.96 3.02 -11.05
N GLN A 45 9.96 2.48 -10.37
CA GLN A 45 10.20 2.67 -8.94
C GLN A 45 10.34 4.17 -8.59
N LYS A 46 11.17 4.92 -9.33
CA LYS A 46 11.40 6.35 -9.07
C LYS A 46 10.10 7.17 -9.14
N LYS A 47 9.20 6.87 -10.08
CA LYS A 47 7.89 7.54 -10.19
C LYS A 47 6.97 7.17 -9.03
N LEU A 48 6.99 5.91 -8.58
CA LEU A 48 6.23 5.47 -7.42
C LEU A 48 6.71 6.16 -6.13
N GLU A 49 8.02 6.14 -5.89
CA GLU A 49 8.63 6.74 -4.69
C GLU A 49 8.37 8.24 -4.61
N ASN A 50 8.43 8.95 -5.75
CA ASN A 50 8.11 10.38 -5.79
C ASN A 50 6.63 10.68 -5.50
N ARG A 51 5.71 9.78 -5.86
CA ARG A 51 4.27 10.01 -5.73
C ARG A 51 3.73 9.56 -4.36
N PHE A 52 4.26 8.47 -3.81
CA PHE A 52 3.73 7.83 -2.60
C PHE A 52 4.71 7.81 -1.43
N GLY A 53 5.94 8.29 -1.62
CA GLY A 53 7.02 8.21 -0.63
C GLY A 53 7.87 6.95 -0.79
N LYS A 54 9.11 7.01 -0.29
CA LYS A 54 10.10 5.93 -0.46
C LYS A 54 9.66 4.59 0.12
N ARG A 55 8.91 4.60 1.24
CA ARG A 55 8.49 3.37 1.92
C ARG A 55 7.33 2.66 1.20
N ILE A 56 6.75 3.22 0.14
CA ILE A 56 5.70 2.54 -0.64
C ILE A 56 6.20 1.21 -1.23
N MET A 57 7.51 1.10 -1.44
CA MET A 57 8.14 -0.11 -1.95
C MET A 57 8.05 -1.28 -0.95
N GLU A 58 7.92 -0.99 0.35
CA GLU A 58 7.70 -2.01 1.40
C GLU A 58 6.32 -2.68 1.27
N CYS A 59 5.36 -2.11 0.52
CA CYS A 59 4.07 -2.73 0.26
C CYS A 59 4.15 -3.93 -0.68
N PHE A 60 5.26 -4.11 -1.42
CA PHE A 60 5.37 -5.09 -2.49
C PHE A 60 6.32 -6.21 -2.12
N ASN A 61 6.00 -7.43 -2.55
CA ASN A 61 6.91 -8.56 -2.38
C ASN A 61 7.98 -8.55 -3.48
N GLN A 62 9.10 -9.22 -3.23
CA GLN A 62 10.22 -9.30 -4.17
C GLN A 62 9.79 -9.78 -5.57
N VAL A 63 8.80 -10.69 -5.64
CA VAL A 63 8.23 -11.21 -6.89
C VAL A 63 7.53 -10.12 -7.70
N ASP A 64 6.77 -9.24 -7.05
CA ASP A 64 6.08 -8.13 -7.72
C ASP A 64 7.10 -7.13 -8.27
N LEU A 65 8.12 -6.82 -7.47
CA LEU A 65 9.21 -5.93 -7.86
C LEU A 65 9.97 -6.52 -9.06
N ASP A 66 10.31 -7.80 -9.00
CA ASP A 66 11.00 -8.48 -10.09
C ASP A 66 10.14 -8.53 -11.37
N ARG A 67 8.83 -8.71 -11.25
CA ARG A 67 7.94 -8.78 -12.42
C ARG A 67 7.75 -7.45 -13.13
N PHE A 68 7.73 -6.34 -12.39
CA PHE A 68 7.35 -5.03 -12.95
C PHE A 68 8.51 -4.04 -13.05
N LEU A 69 9.65 -4.30 -12.41
CA LEU A 69 10.84 -3.44 -12.47
C LEU A 69 12.02 -4.07 -13.22
N LYS A 70 12.11 -5.41 -13.28
CA LYS A 70 13.28 -6.12 -13.83
C LYS A 70 13.26 -6.22 -15.37
N ASP A 71 12.09 -6.02 -16.00
CA ASP A 71 11.88 -6.09 -17.46
C ASP A 71 11.93 -4.74 -18.19
N LYS A 72 12.61 -3.72 -17.65
CA LYS A 72 12.98 -2.55 -18.45
C LYS A 72 14.44 -2.62 -18.86
N PRO A 73 14.75 -3.14 -20.08
CA PRO A 73 16.01 -2.80 -20.70
C PRO A 73 16.08 -1.27 -20.79
N ASN A 74 17.24 -0.72 -20.46
CA ASN A 74 17.63 0.60 -20.92
C ASN A 74 17.30 0.69 -22.42
N GLY A 75 16.31 1.49 -22.78
CA GLY A 75 15.93 1.77 -24.15
C GLY A 75 15.75 3.28 -24.29
N LEU A 76 16.66 3.88 -25.04
CA LEU A 76 16.83 5.29 -25.38
C LEU A 76 15.53 6.11 -25.48
#